data_AF-A0A9C8ZMC6-F1
#
_entry.id   AF-A0A9C8ZMC6-F1
#
_cell.length_a   1.000
_cell.length_b   1.000
_cell.length_c   1.000
_cell.angle_alpha   90.00
_cell.angle_beta   90.00
_cell.angle_gamma   90.00
#
_symmetry.space_group_name_H-M   'P 1'
#
loop_
_entity.id
_entity.type
_entity.pdbx_description
1 polymer ?
#
loop_
_entity_poly.entity_id
_entity_poly.type
_entity_poly.pdbx_seq_one_letter_code
_entity_poly.pdbx_strand_id
1 'polypeptide(L)' 'MELNFITDPELVPRPREEIRIEALSLTPYEDGRRIRVNIKITPFSPFDRPNLEITAFDPAGDEIASMSVIGSI' A
#
# COMPACT_ATOMS: atom_id res chain seq x y z
N MET A 1 29.60 0.66 -1.44
CA MET A 1 28.55 1.49 -0.80
C MET A 1 28.03 2.38 -1.91
N GLU A 2 26.85 2.09 -2.47
CA GLU A 2 26.25 2.92 -3.52
C GLU A 2 25.42 4.01 -2.86
N LEU A 3 25.79 5.27 -3.13
CA LEU A 3 25.04 6.44 -2.70
C LEU A 3 24.00 6.76 -3.76
N ASN A 4 22.73 6.47 -3.46
CA ASN A 4 21.60 6.92 -4.27
C ASN A 4 21.21 8.34 -3.84
N PHE A 5 21.54 9.32 -4.68
CA PHE A 5 21.08 10.69 -4.51
C PHE A 5 19.66 10.80 -5.05
N ILE A 6 18.71 11.11 -4.16
CA ILE A 6 17.34 11.42 -4.54
C ILE A 6 17.31 12.87 -5.00
N THR A 7 17.21 13.11 -6.31
CA THR A 7 17.14 14.45 -6.90
C THR A 7 15.71 14.97 -7.04
N ASP A 8 14.72 14.07 -6.93
CA ASP A 8 13.30 14.40 -7.01
C ASP A 8 12.72 14.57 -5.59
N PRO A 9 12.22 15.77 -5.22
CA PRO A 9 11.58 16.01 -3.94
C PRO A 9 10.39 15.09 -3.64
N GLU A 10 9.68 14.58 -4.66
CA GLU A 10 8.56 13.66 -4.47
C GLU A 10 9.01 12.27 -3.98
N LEU A 11 10.27 11.93 -4.25
CA LEU A 11 10.86 10.65 -3.84
C LEU A 11 11.46 10.70 -2.44
N VAL A 12 11.41 11.86 -1.76
CA VAL A 12 11.91 12.01 -0.38
C VAL A 12 11.07 11.13 0.56
N PRO A 13 11.69 10.17 1.27
CA PRO A 13 10.99 9.33 2.23
C PRO A 13 10.36 10.16 3.35
N ARG A 14 9.10 9.85 3.68
CA ARG A 14 8.32 10.56 4.71
C ARG A 14 8.09 9.68 5.95
N PRO A 15 7.81 10.29 7.13
CA PRO A 15 7.38 9.55 8.31
C PRO A 15 6.02 8.89 8.09
N ARG A 16 5.69 7.85 8.88
CA ARG A 16 4.46 7.06 8.70
C ARG A 16 3.18 7.91 8.68
N GLU A 17 3.13 8.98 9.48
CA GLU A 17 1.95 9.86 9.63
C GLU A 17 1.66 10.67 8.37
N GLU A 18 2.65 10.81 7.49
CA GLU A 18 2.56 11.58 6.25
C GLU A 18 2.32 10.70 5.01
N ILE A 19 2.25 9.38 5.17
CA ILE A 19 2.04 8.45 4.06
C ILE A 19 0.60 8.51 3.59
N ARG A 20 0.42 8.64 2.27
CA ARG A 20 -0.88 8.66 1.61
C ARG A 20 -0.96 7.56 0.56
N ILE A 21 -2.19 7.10 0.28
CA ILE A 21 -2.47 6.28 -0.90
C ILE A 21 -2.53 7.21 -2.11
N GLU A 22 -1.67 6.96 -3.09
CA GLU A 22 -1.60 7.73 -4.33
C GLU A 22 -2.43 7.08 -5.44
N ALA A 23 -2.50 5.75 -5.47
CA ALA A 23 -3.30 5.02 -6.42
C ALA A 23 -3.73 3.66 -5.86
N LEU A 24 -4.92 3.22 -6.27
CA LEU A 24 -5.47 1.90 -5.99
C LEU A 24 -6.02 1.32 -7.30
N SER A 25 -5.61 0.09 -7.64
CA SER A 25 -6.20 -0.64 -8.75
C SER A 25 -6.49 -2.08 -8.38
N LEU A 26 -7.58 -2.61 -8.94
CA LEU A 26 -8.07 -3.95 -8.70
C LEU A 26 -8.13 -4.69 -10.03
N THR A 27 -7.60 -5.91 -10.07
CA THR A 27 -7.67 -6.76 -11.27
C THR A 27 -8.16 -8.15 -10.85
N PRO A 28 -9.38 -8.54 -11.24
CA PRO A 28 -9.85 -9.91 -11.03
C PRO A 28 -8.96 -10.90 -11.77
N TYR A 29 -8.71 -12.06 -11.17
CA TYR A 29 -8.08 -13.18 -11.85
C TYR A 29 -9.12 -13.99 -12.62
N GLU A 30 -8.66 -14.72 -13.64
CA GLU A 30 -9.52 -15.53 -14.51
C GLU A 30 -10.29 -16.64 -13.78
N ASP A 31 -9.85 -17.02 -12.57
CA ASP A 31 -10.54 -18.00 -11.72
C ASP A 31 -11.84 -17.48 -11.07
N GLY A 32 -12.12 -16.18 -11.18
CA GLY A 32 -13.32 -15.55 -10.63
C GLY A 32 -13.38 -15.51 -9.11
N ARG A 33 -12.29 -15.86 -8.41
CA ARG A 33 -12.24 -15.93 -6.94
C ARG A 33 -11.22 -14.99 -6.32
N ARG A 34 -10.14 -14.68 -7.05
CA ARG A 34 -9.06 -13.83 -6.55
C ARG A 34 -9.08 -12.47 -7.22
N ILE A 35 -8.68 -11.45 -6.45
CA ILE A 35 -8.45 -10.09 -6.93
C ILE A 35 -7.01 -9.73 -6.60
N ARG A 36 -6.27 -9.24 -7.59
CA ARG A 36 -5.00 -8.55 -7.36
C ARG A 36 -5.28 -7.12 -6.98
N VAL A 37 -4.80 -6.72 -5.82
CA VAL A 37 -4.84 -5.35 -5.32
C VAL A 37 -3.46 -4.74 -5.54
N ASN A 38 -3.37 -3.64 -6.30
CA ASN A 38 -2.17 -2.83 -6.37
C ASN A 38 -2.41 -1.51 -5.65
N ILE A 39 -1.53 -1.17 -4.72
CA ILE A 39 -1.58 0.07 -3.96
C ILE A 39 -0.26 0.79 -4.19
N LYS A 40 -0.34 2.04 -4.67
CA LYS A 40 0.78 2.97 -4.68
C LYS A 40 0.63 3.88 -3.47
N ILE A 41 1.67 3.97 -2.65
CA ILE A 41 1.72 4.88 -1.51
C ILE A 41 2.91 5.83 -1.65
N THR A 42 2.84 6.94 -0.93
CA THR A 42 3.96 7.87 -0.79
C THR A 42 5.21 7.14 -0.28
N PRO A 43 6.42 7.51 -0.75
CA PRO A 43 7.67 6.97 -0.21
C PRO A 43 7.77 7.12 1.31
N PHE A 44 8.17 6.06 1.98
CA PHE A 44 8.29 6.01 3.45
C PHE A 44 9.72 5.72 3.88
N SER A 45 10.06 6.16 5.09
CA SER A 45 11.37 5.91 5.69
C SER A 45 11.64 4.40 5.84
N PRO A 46 12.84 3.90 5.48
CA PRO A 46 13.17 2.46 5.57
C PRO A 46 13.02 1.85 6.97
N PHE A 47 13.19 2.68 8.01
CA PHE A 47 13.12 2.30 9.42
C PHE A 47 11.76 2.57 10.06
N ASP A 48 10.83 3.20 9.33
CA ASP A 48 9.51 3.57 9.83
C ASP A 48 8.42 3.18 8.82
N ARG A 49 8.26 1.87 8.64
CA ARG A 49 7.36 1.31 7.63
C ARG A 49 5.91 1.33 8.11
N PRO A 50 4.95 1.75 7.26
CA PRO A 50 3.54 1.70 7.61
C PRO A 50 3.02 0.26 7.55
N ASN A 51 1.98 -0.01 8.34
CA ASN A 51 1.11 -1.17 8.14
C ASN A 51 -0.05 -0.78 7.22
N LEU A 52 -0.55 -1.73 6.43
CA LEU A 52 -1.77 -1.54 5.65
C LEU A 52 -2.83 -2.49 6.15
N GLU A 53 -4.04 -1.97 6.36
CA GLU A 53 -5.24 -2.77 6.57
C GLU A 53 -6.10 -2.66 5.32
N ILE A 54 -6.53 -3.80 4.79
CA ILE A 54 -7.31 -3.87 3.55
C ILE A 54 -8.57 -4.66 3.88
N THR A 55 -9.73 -4.01 3.71
CA THR A 55 -11.04 -4.62 3.93
C THR A 55 -11.86 -4.56 2.66
N ALA A 56 -12.49 -5.67 2.30
CA ALA A 56 -13.44 -5.76 1.21
C ALA A 56 -14.86 -5.79 1.79
N PHE A 57 -15.73 -4.97 1.23
CA PHE A 57 -17.14 -4.89 1.56
C PHE A 57 -17.99 -5.32 0.36
N ASP A 58 -19.14 -5.93 0.63
CA ASP A 58 -20.15 -6.15 -0.38
C ASP A 58 -20.97 -4.86 -0.65
N PRO A 59 -21.89 -4.84 -1.63
CA PRO A 59 -22.72 -3.67 -1.90
C PRO A 59 -23.70 -3.27 -0.78
N ALA A 60 -23.99 -4.15 0.18
CA ALA A 60 -24.78 -3.84 1.36
C ALA A 60 -23.95 -3.17 2.47
N GLY A 61 -22.62 -3.24 2.36
CA GLY A 61 -21.68 -2.68 3.32
C GLY A 61 -21.16 -3.70 4.33
N ASP A 62 -21.47 -4.98 4.14
CA ASP A 62 -20.99 -6.06 5.01
C ASP A 62 -19.54 -6.42 4.64
N GLU A 63 -18.68 -6.58 5.65
CA GLU A 63 -17.30 -7.04 5.44
C GLU A 63 -17.29 -8.50 4.97
N ILE A 64 -16.66 -8.74 3.81
CA ILE A 64 -16.55 -10.09 3.22
C ILE A 64 -15.14 -10.67 3.30
N ALA A 65 -14.12 -9.83 3.50
CA ALA A 65 -12.74 -10.24 3.70
C ALA A 65 -11.89 -9.10 4.26
N SER A 66 -10.84 -9.44 5.01
CA SER A 66 -9.82 -8.52 5.47
C SER A 66 -8.41 -9.11 5.38
N MET A 67 -7.42 -8.24 5.26
CA MET A 67 -6.00 -8.60 5.24
C MET A 67 -5.16 -7.46 5.83
N SER A 68 -4.23 -7.84 6.70
CA SER A 68 -3.19 -6.94 7.22
C SER A 68 -1.85 -7.19 6.52
N VAL A 69 -1.20 -6.12 6.06
CA VAL A 69 0.18 -6.14 5.57
C VAL A 69 1.05 -5.46 6.60
N ILE A 70 1.96 -6.21 7.21
CA ILE A 70 2.81 -5.72 8.30
C ILE A 70 4.16 -5.28 7.73
N GLY A 71 4.50 -4.01 7.94
CA GLY A 71 5.82 -3.47 7.62
C GLY A 71 6.85 -3.98 8.63
N SER A 72 7.66 -4.98 8.25
CA SER A 72 8.79 -5.43 9.08
C SER A 72 10.02 -4.55 8.87
N ILE A 73 10.73 -4.31 9.97
CA ILE A 73 12.08 -3.72 10.03
C ILE A 73 13.14 -4.75 9.67
#